data_AF-A0A966SXF5-F1
#
_entry.id   AF-A0A966SXF5-F1
#
_cell.length_a   1.000
_cell.length_b   1.000
_cell.length_c   1.000
_cell.angle_alpha   90.00
_cell.angle_beta   90.00
_cell.angle_gamma   90.00
#
_symmetry.space_group_name_H-M   'P 1'
#
loop_
_entity.id
_entity.type
_entity.pdbx_description
1 polymer ?
#
loop_
_entity_poly.entity_id
_entity_poly.type
_entity_poly.pdbx_seq_one_letter_code
_entity_poly.pdbx_strand_id
1 'polypeptide(L)'
;MEPRGRLWPDRARCLLHLQGMSMSKQPTLSALFLRFLHFGMMAWGGPVAQISMIREELVGKEKWITSQKFNRALSVYQALPGPEAHEMCVYIGMEKAGRLGGFIAGLGFMLPGFLLMLAASYIYLAHGSTSLLPFFIGMTPAVSALIVRAVHRIGGHILISRGHWIAAIAAFMLTSIGSHFLYVLILCGAFLMAWQKDSLLPAYMLLSLGSALACIFSFFSLFIPDVSSTLSFNPSSLSLLYDGLKAGLLSFGGAYTALPFLKENMVGFYSAIDDQVFTDAIAITSILPAPLLIIGTFLGYMADGLEGALIVTFGIFAPAFLFTLLGHNAIERVINNTKLHSFLDGISAGVIGLFAYTALTLLTGTLQNTTSFCLFAVALVGFYLTNSKYATPCIMLFFAVIGRLFSSNLS
;
A
#
# COMPACT_ATOMS: atom_id res chain seq x y z
N MET A 1 13.73 20.98 -65.21
CA MET A 1 12.37 21.35 -64.77
C MET A 1 11.53 20.07 -64.79
N GLU A 2 11.25 19.49 -63.62
CA GLU A 2 10.38 18.33 -63.44
C GLU A 2 9.01 18.80 -62.93
N PRO A 3 7.86 18.28 -63.43
CA PRO A 3 6.58 18.53 -62.80
C PRO A 3 6.27 17.45 -61.75
N ARG A 4 5.97 17.89 -60.53
CA ARG A 4 5.53 17.06 -59.39
C ARG A 4 4.14 16.47 -59.64
N GLY A 5 4.04 15.16 -59.79
CA GLY A 5 2.78 14.41 -59.70
C GLY A 5 2.44 14.09 -58.24
N ARG A 6 1.37 14.68 -57.73
CA ARG A 6 0.75 14.35 -56.44
C ARG A 6 0.03 13.01 -56.54
N LEU A 7 0.50 11.99 -55.81
CA LEU A 7 -0.23 10.75 -55.55
C LEU A 7 -0.73 10.78 -54.09
N TRP A 8 -2.00 11.14 -53.90
CA TRP A 8 -2.72 10.88 -52.66
C TRP A 8 -3.12 9.40 -52.65
N PRO A 9 -2.98 8.65 -51.54
CA PRO A 9 -3.52 7.30 -51.47
C PRO A 9 -5.05 7.34 -51.35
N ASP A 10 -5.71 6.49 -52.15
CA ASP A 10 -7.16 6.34 -52.28
C ASP A 10 -7.92 6.30 -50.94
N ARG A 11 -8.91 7.19 -50.79
CA ARG A 11 -9.90 7.19 -49.69
C ARG A 11 -10.61 5.84 -49.52
N ALA A 12 -10.68 5.04 -50.58
CA ALA A 12 -11.26 3.69 -50.55
C ALA A 12 -10.50 2.72 -49.63
N ARG A 13 -9.17 2.85 -49.51
CA ARG A 13 -8.35 1.99 -48.64
C ARG A 13 -8.54 2.33 -47.15
N CYS A 14 -8.81 3.60 -46.85
CA CYS A 14 -9.11 4.06 -45.49
C CYS A 14 -10.49 3.56 -45.01
N LEU A 15 -11.49 3.52 -45.91
CA LEU A 15 -12.83 3.01 -45.62
C LEU A 15 -12.86 1.49 -45.42
N LEU A 16 -12.07 0.72 -46.18
CA LEU A 16 -11.93 -0.72 -45.98
C LEU A 16 -11.21 -1.06 -44.66
N HIS A 17 -10.28 -0.21 -44.21
CA HIS A 17 -9.62 -0.39 -42.91
C HIS A 17 -10.55 -0.12 -41.71
N LEU A 18 -11.58 0.72 -41.89
CA LEU A 18 -12.60 1.01 -40.89
C LEU A 18 -13.72 -0.05 -40.83
N GLN A 19 -13.98 -0.75 -41.93
CA GLN A 19 -15.00 -1.81 -41.99
C GLN A 19 -14.57 -3.14 -41.34
N GLY A 20 -13.27 -3.31 -41.03
CA GLY A 20 -12.74 -4.47 -40.30
C GLY A 20 -12.57 -4.26 -38.79
N MET A 21 -12.85 -3.06 -38.27
CA MET A 21 -12.87 -2.84 -36.83
C MET A 21 -14.18 -3.40 -36.27
N SER A 22 -14.15 -4.61 -35.73
CA SER A 22 -15.27 -5.09 -34.92
C SER A 22 -15.55 -4.02 -33.86
N MET A 23 -16.72 -3.38 -33.94
CA MET A 23 -17.26 -2.58 -32.86
C MET A 23 -17.52 -3.55 -31.71
N SER A 24 -16.49 -3.88 -30.93
CA SER A 24 -16.69 -4.57 -29.67
C SER A 24 -17.58 -3.65 -28.87
N LYS A 25 -18.83 -4.09 -28.68
CA LYS A 25 -19.86 -3.35 -27.96
C LYS A 25 -19.23 -2.97 -26.62
N GLN A 26 -19.03 -1.68 -26.37
CA GLN A 26 -18.36 -1.25 -25.14
C GLN A 26 -19.14 -1.83 -23.96
N PRO A 27 -18.45 -2.40 -22.96
CA PRO A 27 -19.13 -3.07 -21.86
C PRO A 27 -20.04 -2.07 -21.16
N THR A 28 -21.29 -2.48 -20.90
CA THR A 28 -22.20 -1.68 -20.08
C THR A 28 -21.59 -1.45 -18.69
N LEU A 29 -21.91 -0.34 -18.04
CA LEU A 29 -21.37 0.00 -16.71
C LEU A 29 -21.61 -1.12 -15.67
N SER A 30 -22.74 -1.83 -15.73
CA SER A 30 -23.03 -2.97 -14.85
C SER A 30 -22.12 -4.17 -15.13
N ALA A 31 -21.92 -4.52 -16.39
CA ALA A 31 -20.98 -5.58 -16.78
C ALA A 31 -19.54 -5.23 -16.37
N LEU A 32 -19.15 -3.96 -16.51
CA LEU A 32 -17.86 -3.46 -16.05
C LEU A 32 -17.73 -3.60 -14.53
N PHE A 33 -18.73 -3.13 -13.77
CA PHE A 33 -18.78 -3.27 -12.31
C PHE A 33 -18.63 -4.72 -11.87
N LEU A 34 -19.46 -5.63 -12.41
CA LEU A 34 -19.44 -7.05 -12.06
C LEU A 34 -18.10 -7.70 -12.40
N ARG A 35 -17.45 -7.28 -13.49
CA ARG A 35 -16.14 -7.79 -13.86
C ARG A 35 -15.07 -7.41 -12.84
N PHE A 36 -15.03 -6.14 -12.44
CA PHE A 36 -14.08 -5.68 -11.43
C PHE A 36 -14.43 -6.17 -10.01
N LEU A 37 -15.72 -6.36 -9.71
CA LEU A 37 -16.20 -7.04 -8.51
C LEU A 37 -15.62 -8.47 -8.42
N HIS A 38 -15.62 -9.20 -9.54
CA HIS A 38 -15.01 -10.52 -9.61
C HIS A 38 -13.49 -10.48 -9.37
N PHE A 39 -12.78 -9.47 -9.88
CA PHE A 39 -11.36 -9.31 -9.54
C PHE A 39 -11.15 -9.00 -8.05
N GLY A 40 -12.00 -8.17 -7.45
CA GLY A 40 -11.98 -7.91 -6.01
C GLY A 40 -12.15 -9.17 -5.18
N MET A 41 -13.11 -10.03 -5.53
CA MET A 41 -13.32 -11.33 -4.86
C MET A 41 -12.13 -12.28 -4.97
N MET A 42 -11.26 -12.08 -5.97
CA MET A 42 -10.11 -12.93 -6.27
C MET A 42 -8.76 -12.28 -5.92
N ALA A 43 -8.77 -11.13 -5.22
CA ALA A 43 -7.61 -10.27 -4.97
C ALA A 43 -6.62 -10.81 -3.91
N TRP A 44 -6.27 -12.09 -3.99
CA TRP A 44 -5.31 -12.77 -3.11
C TRP A 44 -3.84 -12.44 -3.46
N GLY A 45 -2.94 -12.58 -2.47
CA GLY A 45 -1.49 -12.65 -2.72
C GLY A 45 -0.76 -11.31 -2.85
N GLY A 46 -1.37 -10.20 -2.44
CA GLY A 46 -0.77 -8.87 -2.43
C GLY A 46 -0.68 -8.18 -3.81
N PRO A 47 -0.14 -6.96 -3.89
CA PRO A 47 -0.13 -6.12 -5.10
C PRO A 47 0.43 -6.81 -6.34
N VAL A 48 1.55 -7.54 -6.22
CA VAL A 48 2.17 -8.23 -7.36
C VAL A 48 1.26 -9.30 -7.95
N ALA A 49 0.58 -10.07 -7.10
CA ALA A 49 -0.36 -11.11 -7.53
C ALA A 49 -1.65 -10.51 -8.11
N GLN A 50 -2.12 -9.40 -7.56
CA GLN A 50 -3.29 -8.67 -8.09
C GLN A 50 -2.99 -8.09 -9.47
N ILE A 51 -1.82 -7.47 -9.67
CA ILE A 51 -1.39 -6.96 -10.97
C ILE A 51 -1.21 -8.10 -11.99
N SER A 52 -0.62 -9.23 -11.59
CA SER A 52 -0.45 -10.37 -12.50
C SER A 52 -1.79 -10.97 -12.91
N MET A 53 -2.75 -11.09 -11.98
CA MET A 53 -4.12 -11.53 -12.26
C MET A 53 -4.81 -10.59 -13.25
N ILE A 54 -4.80 -9.28 -12.98
CA ILE A 54 -5.41 -8.27 -13.87
C ILE A 54 -4.77 -8.35 -15.27
N ARG A 55 -3.44 -8.50 -15.35
CA ARG A 55 -2.73 -8.65 -16.62
C ARG A 55 -3.14 -9.91 -17.37
N GLU A 56 -3.14 -11.07 -16.72
CA GLU A 56 -3.52 -12.34 -17.35
C GLU A 56 -4.93 -12.26 -17.96
N GLU A 57 -5.87 -11.73 -17.20
CA GLU A 57 -7.27 -11.62 -17.61
C GLU A 57 -7.49 -10.54 -18.68
N LEU A 58 -7.02 -9.31 -18.46
CA LEU A 58 -7.35 -8.17 -19.33
C LEU A 58 -6.40 -7.99 -20.52
N VAL A 59 -5.16 -8.47 -20.43
CA VAL A 59 -4.20 -8.45 -21.56
C VAL A 59 -4.23 -9.78 -22.30
N GLY A 60 -4.16 -10.89 -21.56
CA GLY A 60 -4.04 -12.23 -22.14
C GLY A 60 -5.37 -12.74 -22.70
N LYS A 61 -6.35 -12.96 -21.81
CA LYS A 61 -7.62 -13.63 -22.15
C LYS A 61 -8.58 -12.71 -22.90
N GLU A 62 -8.90 -11.56 -22.32
CA GLU A 62 -9.94 -10.66 -22.84
C GLU A 62 -9.42 -9.63 -23.84
N LYS A 63 -8.10 -9.37 -23.84
CA LYS A 63 -7.43 -8.43 -24.75
C LYS A 63 -8.08 -7.03 -24.73
N TRP A 64 -8.53 -6.59 -23.56
CA TRP A 64 -9.06 -5.25 -23.33
C TRP A 64 -8.00 -4.17 -23.50
N ILE A 65 -6.74 -4.49 -23.22
CA ILE A 65 -5.59 -3.58 -23.29
C ILE A 65 -4.36 -4.34 -23.79
N THR A 66 -3.49 -3.68 -24.57
CA THR A 66 -2.26 -4.31 -25.08
C THR A 66 -1.20 -4.39 -23.99
N SER A 67 -0.27 -5.35 -24.09
CA SER A 67 0.85 -5.49 -23.13
C SER A 67 1.67 -4.21 -22.98
N GLN A 68 1.92 -3.50 -24.09
CA GLN A 68 2.67 -2.25 -24.09
C GLN A 68 1.93 -1.14 -23.34
N LYS A 69 0.64 -0.98 -23.60
CA LYS A 69 -0.20 0.03 -22.95
C LYS A 69 -0.38 -0.28 -21.46
N PHE A 70 -0.56 -1.55 -21.11
CA PHE A 70 -0.62 -2.02 -19.73
C PHE A 70 0.69 -1.71 -18.97
N ASN A 71 1.85 -2.09 -19.53
CA ASN A 71 3.13 -1.85 -18.88
C ASN A 71 3.43 -0.36 -18.72
N ARG A 72 3.11 0.46 -19.74
CA ARG A 72 3.29 1.92 -19.66
C ARG A 72 2.42 2.50 -18.54
N ALA A 73 1.15 2.12 -18.46
CA ALA A 73 0.26 2.55 -17.38
C ALA A 73 0.73 2.06 -16.01
N LEU A 74 1.18 0.81 -15.90
CA LEU A 74 1.70 0.28 -14.65
C LEU A 74 2.92 1.06 -14.15
N SER A 75 3.87 1.39 -15.03
CA SER A 75 5.01 2.24 -14.67
C SER A 75 4.58 3.63 -14.18
N VAL A 76 3.47 4.15 -14.71
CA VAL A 76 2.89 5.41 -14.25
C VAL A 76 2.38 5.29 -12.81
N TYR A 77 1.53 4.30 -12.56
CA TYR A 77 0.90 4.13 -11.25
C TYR A 77 1.86 3.65 -10.16
N GLN A 78 2.97 3.00 -10.53
CA GLN A 78 4.07 2.72 -9.60
C GLN A 78 4.78 3.97 -9.08
N ALA A 79 4.73 5.08 -9.83
CA ALA A 79 5.29 6.36 -9.42
C ALA A 79 4.30 7.23 -8.63
N LEU A 80 3.01 6.90 -8.64
CA LEU A 80 1.97 7.62 -7.91
C LEU A 80 1.72 6.96 -6.55
N PRO A 81 1.24 7.75 -5.57
CA PRO A 81 0.84 7.18 -4.30
C PRO A 81 -0.54 6.52 -4.44
N GLY A 82 -0.63 5.25 -4.03
CA GLY A 82 -1.87 4.50 -4.04
C GLY A 82 -1.68 2.99 -4.24
N PRO A 83 -2.77 2.22 -4.12
CA PRO A 83 -2.77 0.80 -4.44
C PRO A 83 -2.79 0.60 -5.97
N GLU A 84 -1.67 0.19 -6.57
CA GLU A 84 -1.49 0.17 -8.03
C GLU A 84 -2.49 -0.75 -8.74
N ALA A 85 -2.87 -1.87 -8.12
CA ALA A 85 -3.87 -2.77 -8.68
C ALA A 85 -5.24 -2.10 -8.82
N HIS A 86 -5.63 -1.31 -7.82
CA HIS A 86 -6.87 -0.55 -7.87
C HIS A 86 -6.78 0.58 -8.90
N GLU A 87 -5.67 1.32 -8.95
CA GLU A 87 -5.48 2.38 -9.96
C GLU A 87 -5.50 1.82 -11.39
N MET A 88 -4.92 0.62 -11.62
CA MET A 88 -5.03 -0.08 -12.90
C MET A 88 -6.48 -0.45 -13.24
N CYS A 89 -7.30 -0.84 -12.25
CA CYS A 89 -8.73 -1.08 -12.45
C CYS A 89 -9.47 0.21 -12.83
N VAL A 90 -9.22 1.31 -12.12
CA VAL A 90 -9.81 2.62 -12.44
C VAL A 90 -9.39 3.05 -13.84
N TYR A 91 -8.10 2.94 -14.17
CA TYR A 91 -7.56 3.30 -15.48
C TYR A 91 -8.21 2.51 -16.62
N ILE A 92 -8.25 1.18 -16.50
CA ILE A 92 -8.83 0.33 -17.55
C ILE A 92 -10.34 0.55 -17.64
N GLY A 93 -11.02 0.81 -16.51
CA GLY A 93 -12.42 1.24 -16.50
C GLY A 93 -12.64 2.56 -17.26
N MET A 94 -11.73 3.53 -17.11
CA MET A 94 -11.77 4.79 -17.85
C MET A 94 -11.61 4.61 -19.34
N GLU A 95 -10.67 3.74 -19.73
CA GLU A 95 -10.45 3.38 -21.13
C GLU A 95 -11.67 2.70 -21.78
N LYS A 96 -12.51 2.04 -20.97
CA LYS A 96 -13.68 1.29 -21.48
C LYS A 96 -14.99 2.04 -21.44
N ALA A 97 -15.20 2.96 -20.50
CA ALA A 97 -16.47 3.69 -20.38
C ALA A 97 -16.30 5.11 -19.79
N GLY A 98 -15.15 5.76 -20.03
CA GLY A 98 -14.84 7.11 -19.56
C GLY A 98 -14.75 7.20 -18.03
N ARG A 99 -14.77 8.42 -17.48
CA ARG A 99 -14.57 8.65 -16.03
C ARG A 99 -15.52 7.85 -15.14
N LEU A 100 -16.79 7.71 -15.53
CA LEU A 100 -17.75 6.88 -14.80
C LEU A 100 -17.39 5.40 -14.83
N GLY A 101 -16.90 4.91 -15.98
CA GLY A 101 -16.35 3.57 -16.09
C GLY A 101 -15.20 3.33 -15.13
N GLY A 102 -14.29 4.30 -14.99
CA GLY A 102 -13.20 4.25 -14.03
C GLY A 102 -13.65 4.20 -12.58
N PHE A 103 -14.56 5.10 -12.22
CA PHE A 103 -15.11 5.15 -10.86
C PHE A 103 -15.80 3.83 -10.47
N ILE A 104 -16.65 3.30 -11.35
CA ILE A 104 -17.38 2.06 -11.12
C ILE A 104 -16.43 0.84 -11.12
N ALA A 105 -15.39 0.83 -11.96
CA ALA A 105 -14.38 -0.23 -11.95
C ALA A 105 -13.57 -0.26 -10.64
N GLY A 106 -13.12 0.90 -10.16
CA GLY A 106 -12.42 0.99 -8.87
C GLY A 106 -13.31 0.56 -7.71
N LEU A 107 -14.55 1.06 -7.66
CA LEU A 107 -15.53 0.64 -6.65
C LEU A 107 -15.79 -0.86 -6.70
N GLY A 108 -15.99 -1.44 -7.89
CA GLY A 108 -16.15 -2.87 -8.06
C GLY A 108 -14.98 -3.65 -7.47
N PHE A 109 -13.75 -3.24 -7.77
CA PHE A 109 -12.54 -3.91 -7.27
C PHE A 109 -12.39 -3.84 -5.74
N MET A 110 -12.69 -2.69 -5.11
CA MET A 110 -12.50 -2.52 -3.66
C MET A 110 -13.65 -3.09 -2.81
N LEU A 111 -14.87 -3.11 -3.35
CA LEU A 111 -16.09 -3.39 -2.57
C LEU A 111 -16.08 -4.76 -1.86
N PRO A 112 -15.66 -5.88 -2.47
CA PRO A 112 -15.64 -7.18 -1.79
C PRO A 112 -14.71 -7.16 -0.57
N GLY A 113 -13.52 -6.60 -0.72
CA GLY A 113 -12.55 -6.46 0.37
C GLY A 113 -13.07 -5.56 1.48
N PHE A 114 -13.70 -4.43 1.12
CA PHE A 114 -14.33 -3.52 2.07
C PHE A 114 -15.41 -4.22 2.91
N LEU A 115 -16.34 -4.92 2.26
CA LEU A 115 -17.43 -5.61 2.95
C LEU A 115 -16.91 -6.75 3.85
N LEU A 116 -15.93 -7.52 3.38
CA LEU A 116 -15.31 -8.58 4.17
C LEU A 116 -14.57 -8.01 5.37
N MET A 117 -13.85 -6.90 5.20
CA MET A 117 -13.15 -6.26 6.29
C MET A 117 -14.12 -5.69 7.32
N LEU A 118 -15.18 -5.03 6.88
CA LEU A 118 -16.23 -4.49 7.75
C LEU A 118 -16.94 -5.60 8.54
N ALA A 119 -17.23 -6.73 7.89
CA ALA A 119 -17.77 -7.91 8.59
C ALA A 119 -16.78 -8.46 9.62
N ALA A 120 -15.49 -8.53 9.29
CA ALA A 120 -14.46 -8.98 10.22
C ALA A 120 -14.31 -8.02 11.42
N SER A 121 -14.36 -6.70 11.19
CA SER A 121 -14.35 -5.69 12.25
C SER A 121 -15.55 -5.79 13.18
N TYR A 122 -16.74 -6.01 12.62
CA TYR A 122 -17.95 -6.25 13.41
C TYR A 122 -17.82 -7.51 14.27
N ILE A 123 -17.36 -8.62 13.68
CA ILE A 123 -17.15 -9.89 14.40
C ILE A 123 -16.13 -9.70 15.53
N TYR A 124 -15.05 -8.96 15.28
CA TYR A 124 -13.99 -8.68 16.25
C TYR A 124 -14.53 -7.94 17.48
N LEU A 125 -15.33 -6.88 17.31
CA LEU A 125 -15.98 -6.20 18.44
C LEU A 125 -17.05 -7.06 19.11
N ALA A 126 -17.88 -7.76 18.33
CA ALA A 126 -19.02 -8.51 18.86
C ALA A 126 -18.61 -9.68 19.76
N HIS A 127 -17.51 -10.36 19.45
CA HIS A 127 -17.02 -11.50 20.23
C HIS A 127 -16.01 -11.11 21.31
N GLY A 128 -15.60 -9.84 21.37
CA GLY A 128 -14.54 -9.35 22.22
C GLY A 128 -13.16 -9.92 21.84
N SER A 129 -12.09 -9.14 22.10
CA SER A 129 -10.72 -9.56 21.81
C SER A 129 -10.37 -10.89 22.49
N THR A 130 -10.93 -11.18 23.66
CA THR A 130 -10.59 -12.36 24.49
C THR A 130 -10.97 -13.71 23.88
N SER A 131 -12.07 -13.80 23.12
CA SER A 131 -12.50 -15.07 22.51
C SER A 131 -11.70 -15.42 21.26
N LEU A 132 -11.29 -14.39 20.51
CA LEU A 132 -10.48 -14.54 19.31
C LEU A 132 -8.97 -14.53 19.60
N LEU A 133 -8.58 -14.06 20.79
CA LEU A 133 -7.19 -13.96 21.25
C LEU A 133 -6.34 -15.22 20.96
N PRO A 134 -6.82 -16.47 21.20
CA PRO A 134 -6.03 -17.66 20.92
C PRO A 134 -5.62 -17.80 19.45
N PHE A 135 -6.50 -17.39 18.52
CA PHE A 135 -6.19 -17.42 17.08
C PHE A 135 -5.14 -16.37 16.73
N PHE A 136 -5.29 -15.16 17.27
CA PHE A 136 -4.36 -14.06 17.03
C PHE A 136 -2.97 -14.34 17.59
N ILE A 137 -2.86 -14.87 18.80
CA ILE A 137 -1.58 -15.24 19.42
C ILE A 137 -0.78 -16.18 18.51
N GLY A 138 -1.43 -17.18 17.89
CA GLY A 138 -0.76 -18.08 16.95
C GLY A 138 -0.34 -17.39 15.66
N MET A 139 -1.13 -16.42 15.17
CA MET A 139 -0.84 -15.66 13.97
C MET A 139 0.23 -14.59 14.16
N THR A 140 0.41 -14.02 15.35
CA THR A 140 1.34 -12.90 15.60
C THR A 140 2.78 -13.19 15.14
N PRO A 141 3.40 -14.36 15.44
CA PRO A 141 4.70 -14.73 14.87
C PRO A 141 4.69 -14.82 13.34
N ALA A 142 3.59 -15.30 12.74
CA ALA A 142 3.45 -15.36 11.28
C ALA A 142 3.26 -13.97 10.65
N VAL A 143 2.55 -13.06 11.31
CA VAL A 143 2.44 -11.64 10.91
C VAL A 143 3.81 -10.99 10.94
N SER A 144 4.58 -11.17 12.00
CA SER A 144 5.96 -10.68 12.08
C SER A 144 6.84 -11.24 10.95
N ALA A 145 6.72 -12.53 10.64
CA ALA A 145 7.42 -13.14 9.50
C ALA A 145 6.97 -12.57 8.14
N LEU A 146 5.67 -12.30 7.98
CA LEU A 146 5.11 -11.66 6.79
C LEU A 146 5.69 -10.26 6.60
N ILE A 147 5.77 -9.46 7.68
CA ILE A 147 6.34 -8.11 7.65
C ILE A 147 7.82 -8.16 7.29
N VAL A 148 8.61 -9.05 7.90
CA VAL A 148 10.03 -9.25 7.56
C VAL A 148 10.20 -9.62 6.09
N ARG A 149 9.38 -10.54 5.57
CA ARG A 149 9.38 -10.88 4.14
C ARG A 149 8.99 -9.70 3.26
N ALA A 150 8.01 -8.89 3.68
CA ALA A 150 7.60 -7.71 2.94
C ALA A 150 8.75 -6.70 2.84
N VAL A 151 9.44 -6.39 3.93
CA VAL A 151 10.63 -5.51 3.95
C VAL A 151 11.70 -6.04 3.00
N HIS A 152 12.04 -7.34 3.05
CA HIS A 152 13.04 -7.92 2.16
C HIS A 152 12.61 -7.86 0.68
N ARG A 153 11.39 -8.29 0.37
CA ARG A 153 10.90 -8.38 -1.01
C ARG A 153 10.77 -7.01 -1.66
N ILE A 154 10.25 -6.03 -0.92
CA ILE A 154 10.04 -4.66 -1.44
C ILE A 154 11.39 -3.93 -1.47
N GLY A 155 12.20 -4.07 -0.42
CA GLY A 155 13.55 -3.51 -0.35
C GLY A 155 14.44 -3.96 -1.50
N GLY A 156 14.35 -5.23 -1.93
CA GLY A 156 15.09 -5.73 -3.09
C GLY A 156 14.76 -5.06 -4.42
N HIS A 157 13.57 -4.46 -4.56
CA HIS A 157 13.16 -3.72 -5.76
C HIS A 157 13.48 -2.22 -5.69
N ILE A 158 13.55 -1.64 -4.48
CA ILE A 158 13.75 -0.20 -4.26
C ILE A 158 15.23 0.13 -3.98
N LEU A 159 15.93 -0.71 -3.20
CA LEU A 159 17.29 -0.46 -2.74
C LEU A 159 18.35 -0.97 -3.73
N ILE A 160 18.35 -0.37 -4.93
CA ILE A 160 19.23 -0.80 -6.03
C ILE A 160 20.61 -0.14 -5.93
N SER A 161 20.65 1.17 -5.73
CA SER A 161 21.91 1.95 -5.71
C SER A 161 22.40 2.25 -4.29
N ARG A 162 23.68 2.61 -4.16
CA ARG A 162 24.29 3.02 -2.88
C ARG A 162 23.54 4.17 -2.21
N GLY A 163 23.01 5.13 -3.00
CA GLY A 163 22.23 6.25 -2.48
C GLY A 163 20.93 5.79 -1.80
N HIS A 164 20.21 4.83 -2.39
CA HIS A 164 19.00 4.27 -1.78
C HIS A 164 19.29 3.58 -0.45
N TRP A 165 20.38 2.80 -0.37
CA TRP A 165 20.79 2.16 0.88
C TRP A 165 21.15 3.17 1.97
N ILE A 166 21.89 4.23 1.64
CA ILE A 166 22.22 5.30 2.59
C ILE A 166 20.95 5.97 3.10
N ALA A 167 20.02 6.30 2.20
CA ALA A 167 18.74 6.92 2.57
C ALA A 167 17.90 6.01 3.49
N ALA A 168 17.82 4.71 3.18
CA ALA A 168 17.07 3.75 4.00
C ALA A 168 17.70 3.54 5.39
N ILE A 169 19.03 3.42 5.49
CA ILE A 169 19.72 3.30 6.78
C ILE A 169 19.56 4.58 7.60
N ALA A 170 19.70 5.74 6.97
CA ALA A 170 19.48 7.02 7.63
C ALA A 170 18.05 7.15 8.14
N ALA A 171 17.05 6.75 7.34
CA ALA A 171 15.66 6.75 7.77
C ALA A 171 15.43 5.83 8.97
N PHE A 172 15.95 4.60 8.94
CA PHE A 172 15.88 3.67 10.06
C PHE A 172 16.44 4.29 11.36
N MET A 173 17.59 4.95 11.29
CA MET A 173 18.24 5.58 12.45
C MET A 173 17.50 6.82 12.94
N LEU A 174 16.98 7.66 12.03
CA LEU A 174 16.21 8.85 12.42
C LEU A 174 14.90 8.45 13.09
N THR A 175 14.22 7.45 12.55
CA THR A 175 13.00 6.90 13.15
C THR A 175 13.26 6.28 14.51
N SER A 176 14.38 5.56 14.71
CA SER A 176 14.68 4.94 16.00
C SER A 176 14.90 5.92 17.16
N ILE A 177 15.21 7.18 16.84
CA ILE A 177 15.37 8.28 17.80
C ILE A 177 14.03 9.02 18.04
N GLY A 178 12.95 8.61 17.37
CA GLY A 178 11.61 9.22 17.51
C GLY A 178 11.35 10.39 16.57
N SER A 179 12.10 10.52 15.47
CA SER A 179 11.85 11.57 14.48
C SER A 179 10.53 11.35 13.76
N HIS A 180 9.75 12.42 13.60
CA HIS A 180 8.51 12.39 12.84
C HIS A 180 8.76 11.91 11.40
N PHE A 181 8.02 10.89 10.94
CA PHE A 181 8.29 10.25 9.65
C PHE A 181 8.30 11.19 8.45
N LEU A 182 7.37 12.15 8.34
CA LEU A 182 7.31 13.09 7.21
C LEU A 182 8.63 13.82 6.99
N TYR A 183 9.25 14.23 8.08
CA TYR A 183 10.55 14.89 8.05
C TYR A 183 11.62 13.94 7.49
N VAL A 184 11.65 12.70 7.99
CA VAL A 184 12.55 11.64 7.50
C VAL A 184 12.37 11.40 5.99
N LEU A 185 11.13 11.30 5.51
CA LEU A 185 10.85 11.04 4.09
C LEU A 185 11.26 12.21 3.18
N ILE A 186 10.92 13.44 3.57
CA ILE A 186 11.31 14.64 2.81
C ILE A 186 12.83 14.74 2.73
N LEU A 187 13.54 14.45 3.83
CA LEU A 187 14.99 14.40 3.84
C LEU A 187 15.54 13.33 2.90
N CYS A 188 15.01 12.11 2.94
CA CYS A 188 15.47 11.02 2.06
C CYS A 188 15.25 11.37 0.58
N GLY A 189 14.11 11.98 0.24
CA GLY A 189 13.83 12.48 -1.10
C GLY A 189 14.80 13.59 -1.52
N ALA A 190 15.00 14.60 -0.68
CA ALA A 190 15.91 15.71 -0.96
C ALA A 190 17.37 15.24 -1.08
N PHE A 191 17.78 14.30 -0.22
CA PHE A 191 19.09 13.66 -0.25
C PHE A 191 19.32 12.96 -1.59
N LEU A 192 18.40 12.10 -2.03
CA LEU A 192 18.61 11.33 -3.24
C LEU A 192 18.55 12.22 -4.50
N MET A 193 17.73 13.28 -4.47
CA MET A 193 17.73 14.32 -5.51
C MET A 193 19.09 15.05 -5.60
N ALA A 194 19.74 15.34 -4.47
CA ALA A 194 21.07 15.95 -4.45
C ALA A 194 22.19 14.96 -4.82
N TRP A 195 22.03 13.68 -4.45
CA TRP A 195 22.98 12.60 -4.73
C TRP A 195 23.13 12.33 -6.23
N GLN A 196 22.03 12.35 -6.99
CA GLN A 196 22.08 12.11 -8.44
C GLN A 196 22.74 13.25 -9.25
N LYS A 197 23.03 14.39 -8.63
CA LYS A 197 23.74 15.51 -9.26
C LYS A 197 25.28 15.43 -9.09
N ASP A 198 25.79 14.31 -8.54
CA ASP A 198 27.19 14.11 -8.13
C ASP A 198 27.73 15.18 -7.15
N SER A 199 26.84 15.98 -6.57
CA SER A 199 27.19 16.97 -5.54
C SER A 199 27.11 16.32 -4.17
N LEU A 200 28.21 15.68 -3.74
CA LEU A 200 28.29 14.98 -2.45
C LEU A 200 28.14 15.92 -1.25
N LEU A 201 28.68 17.14 -1.32
CA LEU A 201 28.62 18.16 -0.26
C LEU A 201 27.19 18.46 0.23
N PRO A 202 26.25 18.92 -0.63
CA PRO A 202 24.89 19.21 -0.19
C PRO A 202 24.12 17.97 0.29
N ALA A 203 24.43 16.78 -0.23
CA ALA A 203 23.81 15.55 0.23
C ALA A 203 24.20 15.23 1.68
N TYR A 204 25.49 15.32 2.03
CA TYR A 204 25.94 15.14 3.42
C TYR A 204 25.42 16.25 4.35
N MET A 205 25.31 17.49 3.88
CA MET A 205 24.75 18.61 4.67
C MET A 205 23.26 18.41 4.98
N LEU A 206 22.48 17.91 4.03
CA LEU A 206 21.06 17.59 4.25
C LEU A 206 20.89 16.48 5.28
N LEU A 207 21.75 15.46 5.25
CA LEU A 207 21.71 14.37 6.21
C LEU A 207 22.13 14.82 7.62
N SER A 208 23.19 15.65 7.73
CA SER A 208 23.68 16.13 9.02
C SER A 208 22.72 17.13 9.68
N LEU A 209 22.14 18.05 8.89
CA LEU A 209 21.04 18.92 9.33
C LEU A 209 19.82 18.08 9.73
N GLY A 210 19.56 17.04 8.93
CA GLY A 210 18.64 15.95 9.18
C GLY A 210 18.68 15.44 10.61
N SER A 211 19.83 14.87 10.96
CA SER A 211 20.15 14.32 12.27
C SER A 211 20.18 15.37 13.39
N ALA A 212 20.64 16.58 13.11
CA ALA A 212 20.72 17.63 14.13
C ALA A 212 19.32 18.05 14.58
N LEU A 213 18.40 18.28 13.65
CA LEU A 213 17.01 18.65 13.97
C LEU A 213 16.25 17.49 14.64
N ALA A 214 16.50 16.24 14.24
CA ALA A 214 15.98 15.06 14.91
C ALA A 214 16.43 15.00 16.38
N CYS A 215 17.73 15.15 16.63
CA CYS A 215 18.25 15.20 18.00
C CYS A 215 17.69 16.36 18.82
N ILE A 216 17.53 17.55 18.21
CA ILE A 216 16.93 18.71 18.89
C ILE A 216 15.47 18.41 19.24
N PHE A 217 14.70 17.83 18.32
CA PHE A 217 13.30 17.50 18.54
C PHE A 217 13.16 16.44 19.65
N SER A 218 13.93 15.35 19.58
CA SER A 218 13.92 14.29 20.61
C SER A 218 14.44 14.77 21.97
N PHE A 219 15.37 15.74 21.99
CA PHE A 219 15.79 16.39 23.22
C PHE A 219 14.65 17.24 23.80
N PHE A 220 13.97 18.03 22.97
CA PHE A 220 12.90 18.92 23.41
C PHE A 220 11.63 18.15 23.84
N SER A 221 11.34 17.01 23.23
CA SER A 221 10.22 16.15 23.61
C SER A 221 10.35 15.58 25.03
N LEU A 222 11.56 15.50 25.60
CA LEU A 222 11.77 15.12 27.00
C LEU A 222 11.32 16.21 28.00
N PHE A 223 11.18 17.47 27.54
CA PHE A 223 10.81 18.62 28.38
C PHE A 223 9.35 19.04 28.22
N ILE A 224 8.63 18.48 27.24
CA ILE A 224 7.19 18.69 27.08
C ILE A 224 6.49 17.65 27.97
N PRO A 225 5.71 18.08 29.00
CA PRO A 225 4.90 17.14 29.77
C PRO A 225 3.94 16.41 28.83
N ASP A 226 3.73 15.12 29.05
CA ASP A 226 2.89 14.27 28.22
C ASP A 226 1.40 14.68 28.37
N VAL A 227 0.98 15.71 27.63
CA VAL A 227 -0.39 16.28 27.66
C VAL A 227 -1.42 15.27 27.14
N SER A 228 -0.96 14.19 26.49
CA SER A 228 -1.72 13.05 25.98
C SER A 228 -2.70 12.44 27.00
N SER A 229 -2.44 12.59 28.30
CA SER A 229 -3.24 12.01 29.37
C SER A 229 -4.39 12.89 29.90
N THR A 230 -4.48 14.17 29.50
CA THR A 230 -5.43 15.12 30.13
C THR A 230 -6.52 15.66 29.20
N LEU A 231 -6.39 15.48 27.89
CA LEU A 231 -7.44 15.81 26.93
C LEU A 231 -7.98 14.53 26.31
N SER A 232 -9.17 14.12 26.73
CA SER A 232 -10.00 13.16 25.99
C SER A 232 -10.41 13.82 24.67
N PHE A 233 -9.49 13.83 23.71
CA PHE A 233 -9.82 14.12 22.33
C PHE A 233 -10.74 12.99 21.88
N ASN A 234 -12.03 13.30 21.80
CA ASN A 234 -12.92 12.48 20.99
C ASN A 234 -12.45 12.71 19.55
N PRO A 235 -11.82 11.72 18.90
CA PRO A 235 -11.16 11.96 17.64
C PRO A 235 -12.23 12.34 16.62
N SER A 236 -12.18 13.60 16.17
CA SER A 236 -13.15 14.11 15.22
C SER A 236 -13.12 13.30 13.92
N SER A 237 -14.24 13.15 13.23
CA SER A 237 -14.33 12.60 11.86
C SER A 237 -13.26 13.20 10.91
N LEU A 238 -12.83 14.43 11.16
CA LEU A 238 -11.78 15.11 10.42
C LEU A 238 -10.36 14.54 10.65
N SER A 239 -10.02 14.10 11.88
CA SER A 239 -8.71 13.49 12.15
C SER A 239 -8.61 12.13 11.45
N LEU A 240 -9.67 11.32 11.51
CA LEU A 240 -9.76 10.05 10.77
C LEU A 240 -9.62 10.26 9.26
N LEU A 241 -10.28 11.30 8.72
CA LEU A 241 -10.16 11.64 7.30
C LEU A 241 -8.72 12.04 6.96
N TYR A 242 -8.09 12.85 7.81
CA TYR A 242 -6.71 13.30 7.63
C TYR A 242 -5.72 12.13 7.68
N ASP A 243 -5.88 11.20 8.62
CA ASP A 243 -5.04 10.00 8.74
C ASP A 243 -5.20 9.09 7.53
N GLY A 244 -6.45 8.89 7.08
CA GLY A 244 -6.74 8.15 5.85
C GLY A 244 -6.13 8.82 4.62
N LEU A 245 -6.33 10.14 4.44
CA LEU A 245 -5.76 10.91 3.32
C LEU A 245 -4.24 10.87 3.32
N LYS A 246 -3.61 11.03 4.49
CA LYS A 246 -2.15 10.89 4.65
C LYS A 246 -1.68 9.50 4.23
N ALA A 247 -2.32 8.45 4.73
CA ALA A 247 -1.97 7.08 4.37
C ALA A 247 -2.11 6.84 2.86
N GLY A 248 -3.18 7.35 2.24
CA GLY A 248 -3.38 7.28 0.79
C GLY A 248 -2.34 8.06 -0.02
N LEU A 249 -2.07 9.32 0.35
CA LEU A 249 -1.13 10.22 -0.34
C LEU A 249 0.33 9.81 -0.21
N LEU A 250 0.66 8.97 0.77
CA LEU A 250 2.03 8.57 1.08
C LEU A 250 2.30 7.10 0.77
N SER A 251 1.33 6.38 0.21
CA SER A 251 1.47 4.97 -0.17
C SER A 251 2.22 4.79 -1.51
N PHE A 252 3.49 5.21 -1.59
CA PHE A 252 4.34 5.03 -2.77
C PHE A 252 4.86 3.59 -2.92
N GLY A 253 4.96 3.08 -4.15
CA GLY A 253 5.61 1.79 -4.43
C GLY A 253 4.91 0.55 -3.86
N GLY A 254 3.60 0.65 -3.63
CA GLY A 254 2.77 -0.44 -3.14
C GLY A 254 1.92 -0.05 -1.95
N ALA A 255 0.77 -0.69 -1.81
CA ALA A 255 -0.10 -0.62 -0.63
C ALA A 255 0.60 -0.83 0.73
N TYR A 256 1.83 -1.37 0.75
CA TYR A 256 2.60 -1.69 1.96
C TYR A 256 3.17 -0.49 2.69
N THR A 257 3.46 0.59 1.96
CA THR A 257 4.11 1.78 2.53
C THR A 257 3.19 2.60 3.42
N ALA A 258 1.87 2.38 3.35
CA ALA A 258 0.92 3.01 4.26
C ALA A 258 0.91 2.42 5.68
N LEU A 259 1.37 1.17 5.86
CA LEU A 259 1.28 0.49 7.16
C LEU A 259 2.03 1.24 8.29
N PRO A 260 3.29 1.70 8.09
CA PRO A 260 3.96 2.51 9.10
C PRO A 260 3.22 3.79 9.47
N PHE A 261 2.58 4.47 8.50
CA PHE A 261 1.84 5.72 8.77
C PHE A 261 0.56 5.47 9.54
N LEU A 262 -0.16 4.39 9.22
CA LEU A 262 -1.33 3.98 9.98
C LEU A 262 -0.93 3.58 11.40
N LYS A 263 0.21 2.88 11.56
CA LYS A 263 0.74 2.55 12.88
C LYS A 263 1.03 3.81 13.70
N GLU A 264 1.85 4.70 13.16
CA GLU A 264 2.32 5.90 13.87
C GLU A 264 1.19 6.88 14.22
N ASN A 265 0.20 7.07 13.34
CA ASN A 265 -0.86 8.05 13.55
C ASN A 265 -2.10 7.47 14.26
N MET A 266 -2.32 6.14 14.23
CA MET A 266 -3.52 5.54 14.80
C MET A 266 -3.29 4.77 16.10
N VAL A 267 -2.14 4.10 16.25
CA VAL A 267 -1.86 3.29 17.45
C VAL A 267 -1.54 4.21 18.63
N GLY A 268 -2.25 4.05 19.75
CA GLY A 268 -2.10 4.87 20.95
C GLY A 268 -2.75 6.26 20.87
N PHE A 269 -3.02 6.78 19.66
CA PHE A 269 -3.78 8.02 19.47
C PHE A 269 -5.28 7.80 19.64
N TYR A 270 -5.80 6.70 19.11
CA TYR A 270 -7.19 6.27 19.30
C TYR A 270 -7.22 5.23 20.42
N SER A 271 -8.04 5.46 21.46
CA SER A 271 -8.06 4.62 22.67
C SER A 271 -8.37 3.14 22.42
N ALA A 272 -9.08 2.83 21.33
CA ALA A 272 -9.43 1.48 20.92
C ALA A 272 -8.37 0.79 20.04
N ILE A 273 -7.27 1.47 19.71
CA ILE A 273 -6.23 0.97 18.78
C ILE A 273 -4.89 0.93 19.49
N ASP A 274 -4.50 -0.24 19.97
CA ASP A 274 -3.16 -0.53 20.50
C ASP A 274 -2.32 -1.35 19.51
N ASP A 275 -1.07 -1.66 19.88
CA ASP A 275 -0.16 -2.48 19.06
C ASP A 275 -0.74 -3.86 18.73
N GLN A 276 -1.55 -4.41 19.64
CA GLN A 276 -2.16 -5.72 19.46
C GLN A 276 -3.28 -5.65 18.42
N VAL A 277 -4.20 -4.69 18.54
CA VAL A 277 -5.28 -4.43 17.58
C VAL A 277 -4.70 -4.16 16.18
N PHE A 278 -3.59 -3.43 16.09
CA PHE A 278 -2.91 -3.20 14.82
C PHE A 278 -2.33 -4.49 14.22
N THR A 279 -1.71 -5.34 15.06
CA THR A 279 -1.18 -6.64 14.62
C THR A 279 -2.31 -7.58 14.18
N ASP A 280 -3.42 -7.60 14.91
CA ASP A 280 -4.64 -8.34 14.57
C ASP A 280 -5.23 -7.86 13.23
N ALA A 281 -5.24 -6.54 13.00
CA ALA A 281 -5.69 -5.95 11.75
C ALA A 281 -4.85 -6.44 10.55
N ILE A 282 -3.53 -6.56 10.70
CA ILE A 282 -2.65 -7.13 9.66
C ILE A 282 -2.97 -8.62 9.47
N ALA A 283 -3.18 -9.38 10.54
CA ALA A 283 -3.55 -10.79 10.49
C ALA A 283 -4.85 -10.99 9.69
N ILE A 284 -5.92 -10.29 10.05
CA ILE A 284 -7.22 -10.34 9.36
C ILE A 284 -7.05 -9.98 7.88
N THR A 285 -6.39 -8.85 7.59
CA THR A 285 -6.19 -8.38 6.21
C THR A 285 -5.45 -9.41 5.35
N SER A 286 -4.50 -10.14 5.93
CA SER A 286 -3.72 -11.15 5.22
C SER A 286 -4.48 -12.45 4.88
N ILE A 287 -5.63 -12.67 5.53
CA ILE A 287 -6.53 -13.82 5.30
C ILE A 287 -7.66 -13.44 4.33
N LEU A 288 -7.91 -12.15 4.10
CA LEU A 288 -8.99 -11.71 3.21
C LEU A 288 -8.49 -11.51 1.77
N PRO A 289 -9.32 -11.82 0.74
CA PRO A 289 -9.05 -11.45 -0.65
C PRO A 289 -9.29 -9.94 -0.83
N ALA A 290 -8.33 -9.12 -0.43
CA ALA A 290 -8.48 -7.68 -0.48
C ALA A 290 -7.16 -6.95 -0.78
N PRO A 291 -7.23 -5.72 -1.32
CA PRO A 291 -6.10 -4.81 -1.32
C PRO A 291 -5.61 -4.58 0.10
N LEU A 292 -4.29 -4.63 0.33
CA LEU A 292 -3.72 -4.52 1.68
C LEU A 292 -4.13 -3.21 2.40
N LEU A 293 -4.31 -2.11 1.66
CA LEU A 293 -4.79 -0.84 2.19
C LEU A 293 -6.17 -0.90 2.83
N ILE A 294 -6.95 -1.96 2.60
CA ILE A 294 -8.27 -2.12 3.22
C ILE A 294 -8.19 -2.26 4.75
N ILE A 295 -7.01 -2.55 5.30
CA ILE A 295 -6.75 -2.56 6.75
C ILE A 295 -7.24 -1.28 7.45
N GLY A 296 -7.20 -0.13 6.76
CA GLY A 296 -7.73 1.14 7.29
C GLY A 296 -9.23 1.10 7.58
N THR A 297 -10.00 0.25 6.88
CA THR A 297 -11.42 0.00 7.19
C THR A 297 -11.56 -0.54 8.60
N PHE A 298 -10.70 -1.48 8.99
CA PHE A 298 -10.72 -2.09 10.32
C PHE A 298 -10.29 -1.10 11.38
N LEU A 299 -9.19 -0.38 11.16
CA LEU A 299 -8.71 0.63 12.11
C LEU A 299 -9.72 1.76 12.28
N GLY A 300 -10.34 2.24 11.20
CA GLY A 300 -11.44 3.20 11.26
C GLY A 300 -12.65 2.66 12.03
N TYR A 301 -12.96 1.37 11.87
CA TYR A 301 -14.04 0.72 12.62
C TYR A 301 -13.75 0.62 14.12
N MET A 302 -12.51 0.35 14.50
CA MET A 302 -12.10 0.37 15.90
C MET A 302 -12.17 1.79 16.48
N ALA A 303 -11.83 2.81 15.69
CA ALA A 303 -11.84 4.20 16.13
C ALA A 303 -13.25 4.77 16.36
N ASP A 304 -14.17 4.59 15.40
CA ASP A 304 -15.49 5.23 15.40
C ASP A 304 -16.57 4.41 14.67
N GLY A 305 -16.47 3.08 14.74
CA GLY A 305 -17.45 2.16 14.16
C GLY A 305 -17.63 2.32 12.64
N LEU A 306 -18.86 2.18 12.17
CA LEU A 306 -19.14 2.22 10.73
C LEU A 306 -18.73 3.56 10.09
N GLU A 307 -18.92 4.67 10.79
CA GLU A 307 -18.55 5.99 10.28
C GLU A 307 -17.03 6.10 10.11
N GLY A 308 -16.26 5.74 11.14
CA GLY A 308 -14.81 5.73 11.07
C GLY A 308 -14.28 4.80 9.97
N ALA A 309 -14.89 3.63 9.79
CA ALA A 309 -14.54 2.69 8.72
C ALA A 309 -14.72 3.32 7.33
N LEU A 310 -15.85 4.01 7.10
CA LEU A 310 -16.14 4.69 5.83
C LEU A 310 -15.18 5.87 5.60
N ILE A 311 -14.94 6.69 6.62
CA ILE A 311 -14.07 7.87 6.54
C ILE A 311 -12.63 7.48 6.21
N VAL A 312 -12.05 6.54 6.96
CA VAL A 312 -10.65 6.14 6.76
C VAL A 312 -10.49 5.45 5.41
N THR A 313 -11.44 4.58 5.02
CA THR A 313 -11.42 3.94 3.69
C THR A 313 -11.50 4.97 2.58
N PHE A 314 -12.42 5.94 2.70
CA PHE A 314 -12.53 7.03 1.74
C PHE A 314 -11.22 7.83 1.68
N GLY A 315 -10.66 8.23 2.82
CA GLY A 315 -9.39 8.97 2.88
C GLY A 315 -8.25 8.23 2.20
N ILE A 316 -8.11 6.92 2.42
CA ILE A 316 -7.05 6.10 1.84
C ILE A 316 -7.19 5.97 0.32
N PHE A 317 -8.40 5.71 -0.19
CA PHE A 317 -8.61 5.44 -1.61
C PHE A 317 -8.90 6.69 -2.45
N ALA A 318 -9.32 7.80 -1.85
CA ALA A 318 -9.64 9.04 -2.56
C ALA A 318 -8.47 9.58 -3.39
N PRO A 319 -7.22 9.64 -2.90
CA PRO A 319 -6.08 10.07 -3.71
C PRO A 319 -5.90 9.22 -4.97
N ALA A 320 -5.96 7.89 -4.84
CA ALA A 320 -5.82 6.96 -5.97
C ALA A 320 -6.92 7.15 -7.03
N PHE A 321 -8.18 7.35 -6.60
CA PHE A 321 -9.27 7.71 -7.50
C PHE A 321 -9.02 9.07 -8.17
N LEU A 322 -8.67 10.09 -7.41
CA LEU A 322 -8.47 11.45 -7.93
C LEU A 322 -7.32 11.51 -8.92
N PHE A 323 -6.16 10.94 -8.59
CA PHE A 323 -4.99 10.91 -9.47
C PHE A 323 -5.27 10.15 -10.76
N THR A 324 -6.01 9.05 -10.69
CA THR A 324 -6.34 8.29 -11.89
C THR A 324 -7.41 9.00 -12.74
N LEU A 325 -8.51 9.47 -12.13
CA LEU A 325 -9.65 10.08 -12.83
C LEU A 325 -9.34 11.46 -13.43
N LEU A 326 -8.53 12.26 -12.73
CA LEU A 326 -8.18 13.62 -13.12
C LEU A 326 -6.81 13.70 -13.79
N GLY A 327 -5.87 12.86 -13.36
CA GLY A 327 -4.45 13.03 -13.64
C GLY A 327 -3.93 12.40 -14.93
N HIS A 328 -4.72 11.64 -15.71
CA HIS A 328 -4.22 10.92 -16.90
C HIS A 328 -3.29 11.75 -17.81
N ASN A 329 -3.59 13.05 -18.02
CA ASN A 329 -2.77 13.95 -18.84
C ASN A 329 -1.64 14.66 -18.06
N ALA A 330 -1.78 14.84 -16.74
CA ALA A 330 -0.79 15.52 -15.90
C ALA A 330 0.40 14.61 -15.54
N ILE A 331 0.17 13.30 -15.50
CA ILE A 331 1.18 12.34 -15.06
C ILE A 331 2.32 12.17 -16.09
N GLU A 332 2.08 12.44 -17.38
CA GLU A 332 3.16 12.48 -18.38
C GLU A 332 4.24 13.54 -18.03
N ARG A 333 3.88 14.63 -17.32
CA ARG A 333 4.86 15.63 -16.86
C ARG A 333 5.69 15.16 -15.66
N VAL A 334 5.12 14.30 -14.81
CA VAL A 334 5.81 13.70 -13.66
C VAL A 334 6.85 12.70 -14.15
N ILE A 335 6.51 11.88 -15.14
CA ILE A 335 7.39 10.86 -15.73
C ILE A 335 8.60 11.48 -16.43
N ASN A 336 8.43 12.64 -17.07
CA ASN A 336 9.51 13.28 -17.82
C ASN A 336 10.49 14.09 -16.94
N ASN A 337 10.20 14.29 -15.65
CA ASN A 337 11.05 15.08 -14.76
C ASN A 337 11.94 14.17 -13.90
N THR A 338 13.19 13.99 -14.33
CA THR A 338 14.17 13.15 -13.63
C THR A 338 14.37 13.54 -12.18
N LYS A 339 14.34 14.84 -11.83
CA LYS A 339 14.51 15.30 -10.44
C LYS A 339 13.38 14.83 -9.53
N LEU A 340 12.15 14.85 -10.04
CA LEU A 340 10.99 14.41 -9.28
C LEU A 340 11.04 12.89 -9.07
N HIS A 341 11.49 12.14 -10.08
CA HIS A 341 11.73 10.72 -9.94
C HIS A 341 12.77 10.41 -8.86
N SER A 342 13.94 11.08 -8.87
CA SER A 342 14.97 10.91 -7.83
C SER A 342 14.45 11.22 -6.43
N PHE A 343 13.61 12.25 -6.30
CA PHE A 343 13.01 12.62 -5.03
C PHE A 343 12.04 11.55 -4.52
N LEU A 344 11.18 11.02 -5.39
CA LEU A 344 10.23 9.95 -5.07
C LEU A 344 10.94 8.61 -4.78
N ASP A 345 12.02 8.30 -5.49
CA ASP A 345 12.90 7.16 -5.22
C ASP A 345 13.51 7.26 -3.81
N GLY A 346 13.92 8.48 -3.42
CA GLY A 346 14.45 8.77 -2.09
C GLY A 346 13.41 8.61 -1.00
N ILE A 347 12.18 9.11 -1.21
CA ILE A 347 11.05 8.86 -0.31
C ILE A 347 10.82 7.36 -0.15
N SER A 348 10.76 6.63 -1.27
CA SER A 348 10.51 5.19 -1.28
C SER A 348 11.58 4.42 -0.50
N ALA A 349 12.86 4.77 -0.67
CA ALA A 349 13.96 4.21 0.12
C ALA A 349 13.82 4.54 1.62
N GLY A 350 13.43 5.77 1.95
CA GLY A 350 13.14 6.18 3.32
C GLY A 350 12.01 5.37 3.98
N VAL A 351 10.93 5.09 3.23
CA VAL A 351 9.84 4.25 3.72
C VAL A 351 10.33 2.83 4.02
N ILE A 352 11.23 2.25 3.23
CA ILE A 352 11.79 0.93 3.53
C ILE A 352 12.60 0.95 4.83
N GLY A 353 13.35 2.03 5.11
CA GLY A 353 14.03 2.21 6.39
C GLY A 353 13.07 2.30 7.58
N LEU A 354 12.03 3.13 7.47
CA LEU A 354 10.95 3.26 8.45
C LEU A 354 10.22 1.93 8.69
N PHE A 355 9.90 1.22 7.61
CA PHE A 355 9.20 -0.05 7.68
C PHE A 355 10.08 -1.15 8.29
N ALA A 356 11.39 -1.14 8.02
CA ALA A 356 12.35 -2.02 8.66
C ALA A 356 12.45 -1.76 10.18
N TYR A 357 12.42 -0.49 10.63
CA TYR A 357 12.36 -0.17 12.06
C TYR A 357 11.05 -0.63 12.70
N THR A 358 9.93 -0.39 12.02
CA THR A 358 8.60 -0.86 12.47
C THR A 358 8.55 -2.39 12.55
N ALA A 359 9.17 -3.09 11.59
CA ALA A 359 9.30 -4.54 11.60
C ALA A 359 10.14 -5.01 12.80
N LEU A 360 11.26 -4.34 13.08
CA LEU A 360 12.13 -4.68 14.20
C LEU A 360 11.42 -4.52 15.55
N THR A 361 10.71 -3.40 15.76
CA THR A 361 9.97 -3.13 17.01
C THR A 361 8.86 -4.15 17.24
N LEU A 362 8.10 -4.51 16.19
CA LEU A 362 7.10 -5.57 16.26
C LEU A 362 7.73 -6.95 16.52
N LEU A 363 8.87 -7.24 15.89
CA LEU A 363 9.59 -8.49 16.08
C LEU A 363 10.07 -8.64 17.52
N THR A 364 10.67 -7.61 18.10
CA THR A 364 11.12 -7.61 19.50
C THR A 364 9.96 -7.74 20.47
N GLY A 365 8.80 -7.14 20.17
CA GLY A 365 7.58 -7.32 20.97
C GLY A 365 7.00 -8.72 20.88
N THR A 366 7.13 -9.38 19.72
CA THR A 366 6.55 -10.72 19.46
C THR A 366 7.44 -11.87 19.94
N LEU A 367 8.76 -11.76 19.78
CA LEU A 367 9.71 -12.85 19.99
C LEU A 367 10.25 -12.89 21.43
N GLN A 368 9.35 -12.98 22.40
CA GLN A 368 9.73 -13.11 23.81
C GLN A 368 10.00 -14.56 24.23
N ASN A 369 9.31 -15.52 23.62
CA ASN A 369 9.35 -16.93 23.98
C ASN A 369 10.00 -17.79 22.88
N THR A 370 10.65 -18.89 23.28
CA THR A 370 11.25 -19.85 22.33
C THR A 370 10.21 -20.41 21.35
N THR A 371 8.98 -20.66 21.82
CA THR A 371 7.87 -21.12 20.97
C THR A 371 7.54 -20.09 19.89
N SER A 372 7.41 -18.81 20.24
CA SER A 372 7.14 -17.73 19.29
C SER A 372 8.26 -17.59 18.25
N PHE A 373 9.53 -17.78 18.67
CA PHE A 373 10.67 -17.81 17.76
C PHE A 373 10.60 -18.97 16.75
N CYS A 374 10.30 -20.19 17.22
CA CYS A 374 10.13 -21.34 16.34
C CYS A 374 8.97 -21.13 15.35
N LEU A 375 7.82 -20.63 15.82
CA LEU A 375 6.67 -20.33 14.98
C LEU A 375 7.00 -19.27 13.91
N PHE A 376 7.70 -18.20 14.29
CA PHE A 376 8.19 -17.19 13.36
C PHE A 376 9.10 -17.80 12.30
N ALA A 377 10.08 -18.62 12.69
CA ALA A 377 11.02 -19.25 11.75
C ALA A 377 10.31 -20.18 10.76
N VAL A 378 9.35 -20.99 11.23
CA VAL A 378 8.53 -21.87 10.39
C VAL A 378 7.67 -21.05 9.42
N ALA A 379 7.03 -19.99 9.90
CA ALA A 379 6.23 -19.10 9.05
C ALA A 379 7.10 -18.45 7.97
N LEU A 380 8.28 -17.93 8.35
CA LEU A 380 9.21 -17.28 7.44
C LEU A 380 9.66 -18.25 6.33
N VAL A 381 10.09 -19.46 6.70
CA VAL A 381 10.43 -20.52 5.73
C VAL A 381 9.25 -20.85 4.83
N GLY A 382 8.06 -21.07 5.41
CA GLY A 382 6.84 -21.35 4.64
C GLY A 382 6.52 -20.27 3.61
N PHE A 383 6.70 -19.00 3.98
CA PHE A 383 6.51 -17.90 3.07
C PHE A 383 7.53 -17.89 1.92
N TYR A 384 8.81 -18.18 2.16
CA TYR A 384 9.83 -18.22 1.08
C TYR A 384 9.71 -19.44 0.18
N LEU A 385 9.29 -20.59 0.72
CA LEU A 385 9.12 -21.81 -0.06
C LEU A 385 7.88 -21.78 -0.96
N THR A 386 6.88 -20.96 -0.63
CA THR A 386 5.59 -20.98 -1.31
C THR A 386 5.38 -19.74 -2.21
N ASN A 387 5.21 -19.97 -3.51
CA ASN A 387 4.95 -18.94 -4.52
C ASN A 387 3.46 -18.84 -4.93
N SER A 388 2.57 -19.58 -4.28
CA SER A 388 1.14 -19.57 -4.58
C SER A 388 0.46 -18.29 -4.07
N LYS A 389 -0.53 -17.79 -4.82
CA LYS A 389 -1.40 -16.67 -4.39
C LYS A 389 -2.17 -16.97 -3.09
N TYR A 390 -2.38 -18.24 -2.77
CA TYR A 390 -3.05 -18.70 -1.55
C TYR A 390 -2.07 -18.97 -0.39
N ALA A 391 -0.76 -18.79 -0.59
CA ALA A 391 0.23 -19.07 0.45
C ALA A 391 -0.05 -18.29 1.74
N THR A 392 -0.26 -16.97 1.61
CA THR A 392 -0.49 -16.09 2.76
C THR A 392 -1.70 -16.49 3.60
N PRO A 393 -2.91 -16.60 3.04
CA PRO A 393 -4.07 -17.00 3.84
C PRO A 393 -3.94 -18.40 4.42
N CYS A 394 -3.40 -19.36 3.67
CA CYS A 394 -3.23 -20.73 4.18
C CYS A 394 -2.26 -20.78 5.36
N ILE A 395 -1.13 -20.08 5.27
CA ILE A 395 -0.17 -19.99 6.37
C ILE A 395 -0.84 -19.32 7.57
N MET A 396 -1.51 -18.18 7.39
CA MET A 396 -2.16 -17.48 8.50
C MET A 396 -3.24 -18.31 9.18
N LEU A 397 -4.10 -18.99 8.42
CA LEU A 397 -5.11 -19.90 8.98
C LEU A 397 -4.48 -21.09 9.71
N PHE A 398 -3.39 -21.65 9.19
CA PHE A 398 -2.66 -22.72 9.87
C PHE A 398 -2.12 -22.26 11.23
N PHE A 399 -1.50 -21.07 11.27
CA PHE A 399 -1.00 -20.49 12.51
C PHE A 399 -2.12 -20.08 13.48
N ALA A 400 -3.28 -19.64 12.98
CA ALA A 400 -4.47 -19.39 13.79
C ALA A 400 -4.96 -20.66 14.51
N VAL A 401 -5.00 -21.79 13.78
CA VAL A 401 -5.39 -23.09 14.36
C VAL A 401 -4.37 -23.56 15.39
N ILE A 402 -3.07 -23.41 15.12
CA ILE A 402 -2.02 -23.70 16.11
C ILE A 402 -2.20 -22.86 17.37
N GLY A 403 -2.44 -21.55 17.21
CA GLY A 403 -2.68 -20.65 18.34
C GLY A 403 -3.85 -21.11 19.20
N ARG A 404 -4.95 -21.53 18.57
CA ARG A 404 -6.12 -22.06 19.29
C ARG A 404 -5.82 -23.37 20.02
N LEU A 405 -4.99 -24.25 19.46
CA LEU A 405 -4.65 -25.55 20.05
C LEU A 405 -3.61 -25.45 21.18
N PHE A 406 -2.71 -24.46 21.11
CA PHE A 406 -1.56 -24.33 22.02
C PHE A 406 -1.56 -23.03 22.82
N SER A 407 -2.71 -22.38 22.99
CA SER A 407 -2.80 -21.05 23.61
C SER A 407 -2.22 -20.99 25.02
N SER A 408 -2.27 -22.07 25.79
CA SER A 408 -1.70 -22.15 27.15
C SER A 408 -0.17 -22.11 27.20
N ASN A 409 0.51 -22.42 26.08
CA ASN A 409 1.98 -22.43 25.98
C ASN A 409 2.53 -21.21 25.21
N LEU A 410 1.63 -20.36 24.69
CA LEU A 410 1.95 -19.22 23.84
C LEU A 410 1.68 -17.87 24.53
N SER A 411 0.85 -17.86 25.57
CA SER A 411 0.55 -16.70 26.43
C SER A 411 1.69 -16.35 27.35
#